data_AF-A0A2U1MF83-F1
#
_entry.id   AF-A0A2U1MF83-F1
#
_cell.length_a   1.000
_cell.length_b   1.000
_cell.length_c   1.000
_cell.angle_alpha   90.00
_cell.angle_beta   90.00
_cell.angle_gamma   90.00
#
_symmetry.space_group_name_H-M   'P 1'
#
loop_
_entity.id
_entity.type
_entity.pdbx_description
1 polymer ?
#
loop_
_entity_poly.entity_id
_entity_poly.type
_entity_poly.pdbx_seq_one_letter_code
_entity_poly.pdbx_strand_id
1 'polypeptide(L)'
;MCLTLASILCCQPSSFPCSYLGLPIGANMTKGCNWKPVLEKFHRRLTSWKAKTLSYGGRLTLIKSVLGAVGTYFFSLFKAPIHVINYLEKLRRKFFWGGTLESNKMAWIAWSKVCSPCCNGGLGIGSLQASNLAMLTKWWWRFHTDHQSLWRHIIVSIHGLDGGLGAASPSRGHSLSPWWTIIKLHNSLDKLNINLNSIFLRKVGNGSSIKFWNDVWIGNTDLKSIFPRMYYLENFKDCLIMDRYYLLNGSINRVWSWRRPIRDGQELEQYNNLVGLLNNFVPSDSPDSWTCSLNNSNKFTAASMRCKIENSMFGSQLETVYWNKYVPIKVNIHNWRLRLDRLPTRCNLDTRGIDLHSTRCPLCDEALETAQHLFVECMVAKDIWIMIKKWWGLGEYPRQLHDLLSWSHLVPLETLTKIHARESEPSLATSGASS
;
A
#
# COMPACT_ATOMS: atom_id res chain seq x y z
N MET A 1 -27.11 34.08 11.53
CA MET A 1 -26.98 33.85 10.09
C MET A 1 -27.58 32.50 9.67
N CYS A 2 -27.10 31.33 10.12
CA CYS A 2 -27.69 30.03 9.71
C CYS A 2 -29.13 29.79 10.19
N LEU A 3 -29.48 30.17 11.43
CA LEU A 3 -30.86 30.04 11.93
C LEU A 3 -31.84 30.95 11.16
N THR A 4 -31.37 32.13 10.78
CA THR A 4 -32.10 33.10 9.96
C THR A 4 -32.35 32.54 8.55
N LEU A 5 -31.34 31.93 7.93
CA LEU A 5 -31.45 31.25 6.64
C LEU A 5 -32.37 30.02 6.69
N ALA A 6 -32.32 29.24 7.77
CA ALA A 6 -33.21 28.10 7.98
C ALA A 6 -34.68 28.54 8.07
N SER A 7 -34.94 29.67 8.76
CA SER A 7 -36.27 30.29 8.81
C SER A 7 -36.75 30.77 7.44
N ILE A 8 -35.87 31.34 6.61
CA ILE A 8 -36.21 31.83 5.25
C ILE A 8 -36.48 30.65 4.30
N LEU A 9 -35.72 29.57 4.42
CA LEU A 9 -35.85 28.38 3.59
C LEU A 9 -36.89 27.37 4.12
N CYS A 10 -37.61 27.71 5.19
CA CYS A 10 -38.57 26.83 5.87
C CYS A 10 -37.97 25.46 6.29
N CYS A 11 -36.68 25.43 6.63
CA CYS A 11 -35.96 24.23 7.05
C CYS A 11 -35.85 24.14 8.57
N GLN A 12 -35.99 22.92 9.12
CA GLN A 12 -35.72 22.67 10.54
C GLN A 12 -34.20 22.63 10.82
N PRO A 13 -33.69 23.39 11.79
CA PRO A 13 -32.27 23.34 12.15
C PRO A 13 -31.91 22.00 12.80
N SER A 14 -30.91 21.32 12.27
CA SER A 14 -30.36 20.08 12.87
C SER A 14 -29.28 20.41 13.90
N SER A 15 -29.22 19.64 15.00
CA SER A 15 -28.18 19.75 16.03
C SER A 15 -27.03 18.78 15.79
N PHE A 16 -25.80 19.18 16.13
CA PHE A 16 -24.65 18.28 16.13
C PHE A 16 -24.61 17.41 17.39
N PRO A 17 -24.12 16.15 17.31
CA PRO A 17 -23.67 15.47 16.10
C PRO A 17 -24.83 14.89 15.27
N CYS A 18 -24.76 15.00 13.94
CA CYS A 18 -25.77 14.47 13.01
C CYS A 18 -25.13 13.53 11.98
N SER A 19 -25.94 12.70 11.29
CA SER A 19 -25.44 11.83 10.22
C SER A 19 -25.75 12.42 8.84
N TYR A 20 -24.74 12.48 7.98
CA TYR A 20 -24.87 12.90 6.59
C TYR A 20 -24.16 11.92 5.67
N LEU A 21 -24.89 11.35 4.71
CA LEU A 21 -24.39 10.30 3.79
C LEU A 21 -23.71 9.13 4.53
N GLY A 22 -24.14 8.85 5.76
CA GLY A 22 -23.58 7.79 6.61
C GLY A 22 -22.30 8.15 7.36
N LEU A 23 -21.86 9.41 7.34
CA LEU A 23 -20.79 9.94 8.21
C LEU A 23 -21.37 10.74 9.37
N PRO A 24 -20.76 10.66 10.56
CA PRO A 24 -21.13 11.53 11.66
C PRO A 24 -20.44 12.90 11.52
N ILE A 25 -21.22 13.96 11.34
CA ILE A 25 -20.76 15.35 11.32
C ILE A 25 -20.75 15.89 12.77
N GLY A 26 -19.67 16.58 13.15
CA GLY A 26 -19.51 17.15 14.49
C GLY A 26 -19.10 16.14 15.56
N ALA A 27 -19.03 14.85 15.23
CA ALA A 27 -18.56 13.81 16.14
C ALA A 27 -17.03 13.75 16.21
N ASN A 28 -16.49 13.48 17.40
CA ASN A 28 -15.06 13.26 17.58
C ASN A 28 -14.66 11.85 17.13
N MET A 29 -14.13 11.73 15.92
CA MET A 29 -13.71 10.45 15.34
C MET A 29 -12.43 9.85 15.95
N THR A 30 -11.79 10.52 16.90
CA THR A 30 -10.73 9.90 17.72
C THR A 30 -11.30 8.96 18.79
N LYS A 31 -12.61 9.05 19.10
CA LYS A 31 -13.29 8.14 20.03
C LYS A 31 -13.76 6.89 19.30
N GLY A 32 -13.44 5.71 19.85
CA GLY A 32 -13.84 4.42 19.27
C GLY A 32 -15.36 4.22 19.16
N CYS A 33 -16.16 4.83 20.05
CA CYS A 33 -17.61 4.73 20.01
C CYS A 33 -18.23 5.24 18.70
N ASN A 34 -17.60 6.22 18.04
CA ASN A 34 -18.09 6.80 16.79
C ASN A 34 -17.76 5.93 15.56
N TRP A 35 -17.00 4.84 15.74
CA TRP A 35 -16.71 3.85 14.70
C TRP A 35 -17.70 2.69 14.67
N LYS A 36 -18.69 2.66 15.58
CA LYS A 36 -19.77 1.66 15.62
C LYS A 36 -20.40 1.39 14.24
N PRO A 37 -20.74 2.39 13.40
CA PRO A 37 -21.33 2.13 12.08
C PRO A 37 -20.45 1.28 11.17
N VAL A 38 -19.12 1.43 11.26
CA VAL A 38 -18.16 0.61 10.50
C VAL A 38 -18.09 -0.79 11.09
N LEU A 39 -18.00 -0.90 12.43
CA LEU A 39 -17.95 -2.19 13.13
C LEU A 39 -19.19 -3.05 12.84
N GLU A 40 -20.38 -2.45 12.89
CA GLU A 40 -21.65 -3.12 12.62
C GLU A 40 -21.76 -3.58 11.15
N LYS A 41 -21.24 -2.80 10.20
CA LYS A 41 -21.14 -3.22 8.80
C LYS A 41 -20.21 -4.43 8.64
N PHE A 42 -19.06 -4.45 9.34
CA PHE A 42 -18.17 -5.62 9.36
C PHE A 42 -18.89 -6.85 9.92
N HIS A 43 -19.52 -6.72 11.07
CA HIS A 43 -20.24 -7.82 11.72
C HIS A 43 -21.36 -8.37 10.84
N ARG A 44 -22.20 -7.51 10.26
CA ARG A 44 -23.29 -7.92 9.38
C ARG A 44 -22.81 -8.69 8.14
N ARG A 45 -21.66 -8.31 7.57
CA ARG A 45 -21.06 -9.06 6.45
C ARG A 45 -20.52 -10.41 6.92
N LEU A 46 -19.87 -10.46 8.07
CA LEU A 46 -19.30 -11.68 8.64
C LEU A 46 -20.37 -12.70 9.08
N THR A 47 -21.48 -12.25 9.68
CA THR A 47 -22.60 -13.12 10.08
C THR A 47 -23.29 -13.75 8.87
N SER A 48 -23.38 -13.01 7.76
CA SER A 48 -23.92 -13.52 6.50
C SER A 48 -23.05 -14.61 5.85
N TRP A 49 -21.75 -14.69 6.17
CA TRP A 49 -20.85 -15.63 5.52
C TRP A 49 -20.57 -16.86 6.38
N LYS A 50 -20.95 -18.02 5.87
CA LYS A 50 -20.58 -19.31 6.46
C LYS A 50 -19.10 -19.60 6.18
N ALA A 51 -18.19 -19.07 7.00
CA ALA A 51 -16.75 -19.24 6.81
C ALA A 51 -16.34 -20.72 6.63
N LYS A 52 -17.02 -21.65 7.32
CA LYS A 52 -16.78 -23.10 7.25
C LYS A 52 -16.98 -23.70 5.85
N THR A 53 -17.85 -23.14 5.02
CA THR A 53 -18.13 -23.67 3.66
C THR A 53 -17.24 -23.06 2.58
N LEU A 54 -16.45 -22.03 2.93
CA LEU A 54 -15.59 -21.33 2.00
C LEU A 54 -14.16 -21.86 2.06
N SER A 55 -13.56 -22.04 0.87
CA SER A 55 -12.12 -22.28 0.75
C SER A 55 -11.31 -21.07 1.23
N TYR A 56 -10.02 -21.27 1.55
CA TYR A 56 -9.12 -20.15 1.85
C TYR A 56 -9.10 -19.10 0.73
N GLY A 57 -9.22 -19.53 -0.52
CA GLY A 57 -9.36 -18.68 -1.69
C GLY A 57 -10.59 -17.78 -1.62
N GLY A 58 -11.76 -18.36 -1.38
CA GLY A 58 -13.02 -17.60 -1.26
C GLY A 58 -12.99 -16.61 -0.10
N ARG A 59 -12.46 -17.02 1.07
CA ARG A 59 -12.28 -16.13 2.23
C ARG A 59 -11.34 -14.98 1.92
N LEU A 60 -10.21 -15.25 1.27
CA LEU A 60 -9.24 -14.23 0.85
C LEU A 60 -9.91 -13.19 -0.06
N THR A 61 -10.65 -13.66 -1.07
CA THR A 61 -11.37 -12.79 -2.01
C THR A 61 -12.36 -11.89 -1.28
N LEU A 62 -13.21 -12.43 -0.39
CA LEU A 62 -14.18 -11.64 0.36
C LEU A 62 -13.54 -10.63 1.33
N ILE A 63 -12.42 -10.99 1.96
CA ILE A 63 -11.68 -10.06 2.80
C ILE A 63 -11.16 -8.89 1.97
N LYS A 64 -10.63 -9.15 0.77
CA LYS A 64 -10.09 -8.10 -0.10
C LYS A 64 -11.18 -7.22 -0.69
N SER A 65 -12.18 -7.82 -1.34
CA SER A 65 -13.20 -7.10 -2.11
C SER A 65 -14.25 -6.43 -1.23
N VAL A 66 -14.59 -7.03 -0.08
CA VAL A 66 -15.64 -6.52 0.79
C VAL A 66 -15.05 -5.89 2.04
N LEU A 67 -14.41 -6.67 2.92
CA LEU A 67 -13.97 -6.14 4.23
C LEU A 67 -12.89 -5.05 4.09
N GLY A 68 -12.03 -5.14 3.08
CA GLY A 68 -11.07 -4.09 2.74
C GLY A 68 -11.74 -2.80 2.26
N ALA A 69 -12.93 -2.89 1.66
CA ALA A 69 -13.66 -1.76 1.11
C ALA A 69 -14.62 -1.09 2.11
N VAL A 70 -15.18 -1.83 3.08
CA VAL A 70 -16.22 -1.32 4.01
C VAL A 70 -15.77 -0.05 4.74
N GLY A 71 -14.50 0.01 5.17
CA GLY A 71 -13.96 1.14 5.93
C GLY A 71 -13.47 2.31 5.09
N THR A 72 -13.38 2.17 3.76
CA THR A 72 -12.68 3.12 2.88
C THR A 72 -13.22 4.55 2.99
N TYR A 73 -14.54 4.73 3.04
CA TYR A 73 -15.14 6.05 3.15
C TYR A 73 -14.70 6.78 4.44
N PHE A 74 -14.78 6.09 5.58
CA PHE A 74 -14.32 6.62 6.89
C PHE A 74 -12.81 6.81 6.92
N PHE A 75 -12.04 5.82 6.44
CA PHE A 75 -10.58 5.87 6.40
C PHE A 75 -10.04 6.97 5.51
N SER A 76 -10.82 7.41 4.52
CA SER A 76 -10.45 8.52 3.66
C SER A 76 -10.56 9.89 4.32
N LEU A 77 -11.26 10.00 5.45
CA LEU A 77 -11.57 11.29 6.10
C LEU A 77 -11.04 11.38 7.53
N PHE A 78 -10.99 10.26 8.25
CA PHE A 78 -10.65 10.22 9.65
C PHE A 78 -9.52 9.24 9.93
N LYS A 79 -8.62 9.61 10.84
CA LYS A 79 -7.63 8.69 11.40
C LYS A 79 -8.32 7.75 12.38
N ALA A 80 -8.33 6.47 12.04
CA ALA A 80 -8.89 5.44 12.88
C ALA A 80 -8.02 5.25 14.13
N PRO A 81 -8.63 5.21 15.34
CA PRO A 81 -7.91 4.83 16.54
C PRO A 81 -7.32 3.43 16.40
N ILE A 82 -6.11 3.23 16.93
CA ILE A 82 -5.38 1.97 16.75
C ILE A 82 -6.15 0.75 17.29
N HIS A 83 -6.89 0.92 18.39
CA HIS A 83 -7.72 -0.14 18.95
C HIS A 83 -8.89 -0.55 18.03
N VAL A 84 -9.47 0.40 17.29
CA VAL A 84 -10.51 0.12 16.27
C VAL A 84 -9.89 -0.67 15.12
N ILE A 85 -8.73 -0.24 14.62
CA ILE A 85 -8.01 -0.95 13.56
C ILE A 85 -7.66 -2.39 14.01
N ASN A 86 -7.09 -2.55 15.21
CA ASN A 86 -6.72 -3.85 15.75
C ASN A 86 -7.94 -4.77 15.90
N TYR A 87 -9.09 -4.21 16.32
CA TYR A 87 -10.33 -4.97 16.40
C TYR A 87 -10.82 -5.43 15.01
N LEU A 88 -10.82 -4.55 14.02
CA LEU A 88 -11.18 -4.90 12.64
C LEU A 88 -10.23 -5.93 12.03
N GLU A 89 -8.93 -5.81 12.26
CA GLU A 89 -7.93 -6.80 11.84
C GLU A 89 -8.13 -8.16 12.53
N LYS A 90 -8.49 -8.15 13.82
CA LYS A 90 -8.84 -9.38 14.55
C LYS A 90 -10.03 -10.09 13.89
N LEU A 91 -11.05 -9.36 13.45
CA LEU A 91 -12.19 -9.93 12.73
C LEU A 91 -11.77 -10.51 11.37
N ARG A 92 -10.98 -9.78 10.58
CA ARG A 92 -10.45 -10.27 9.28
C ARG A 92 -9.63 -11.55 9.46
N ARG A 93 -8.74 -11.57 10.45
CA ARG A 93 -7.90 -12.74 10.79
C ARG A 93 -8.74 -13.94 11.18
N LYS A 94 -9.72 -13.73 12.06
CA LYS A 94 -10.60 -14.80 12.55
C LYS A 94 -11.40 -15.42 11.41
N PHE A 95 -11.95 -14.59 10.52
CA PHE A 95 -12.67 -15.04 9.34
C PHE A 95 -11.76 -15.81 8.37
N PHE A 96 -10.55 -15.32 8.08
CA PHE A 96 -9.61 -15.97 7.16
C PHE A 96 -9.29 -17.42 7.59
N TRP A 97 -8.97 -17.62 8.87
CA TRP A 97 -8.67 -18.95 9.42
C TRP A 97 -9.90 -19.83 9.62
N GLY A 98 -11.11 -19.32 9.32
CA GLY A 98 -12.35 -20.09 9.40
C GLY A 98 -12.93 -20.19 10.81
N GLY A 99 -12.53 -19.30 11.71
CA GLY A 99 -13.18 -19.13 12.99
C GLY A 99 -14.59 -18.53 12.82
N THR A 100 -15.50 -18.91 13.72
CA THR A 100 -16.84 -18.31 13.88
C THR A 100 -16.84 -17.37 15.08
N LEU A 101 -17.81 -16.47 15.25
CA LEU A 101 -17.85 -15.56 16.41
C LEU A 101 -17.61 -16.28 17.77
N GLU A 102 -18.09 -17.51 17.90
CA GLU A 102 -17.94 -18.37 19.08
C GLU A 102 -16.64 -19.19 19.13
N SER A 103 -16.11 -19.63 17.98
CA SER A 103 -14.96 -20.55 17.94
C SER A 103 -13.76 -19.98 17.20
N ASN A 104 -12.57 -20.11 17.78
CA ASN A 104 -11.32 -19.79 17.10
C ASN A 104 -10.79 -21.03 16.37
N LYS A 105 -10.26 -20.82 15.18
CA LYS A 105 -9.44 -21.81 14.47
C LYS A 105 -7.98 -21.43 14.61
N MET A 106 -7.10 -22.44 14.62
CA MET A 106 -5.67 -22.21 14.75
C MET A 106 -5.13 -21.39 13.57
N ALA A 107 -4.40 -20.33 13.90
CA ALA A 107 -3.70 -19.51 12.91
C ALA A 107 -2.35 -20.15 12.60
N TRP A 108 -2.20 -20.61 11.36
CA TRP A 108 -0.97 -21.28 10.92
C TRP A 108 0.15 -20.30 10.59
N ILE A 109 -0.19 -19.13 10.07
CA ILE A 109 0.77 -18.10 9.65
C ILE A 109 0.45 -16.79 10.37
N ALA A 110 1.49 -16.04 10.73
CA ALA A 110 1.35 -14.72 11.35
C ALA A 110 0.51 -13.78 10.47
N TRP A 111 -0.40 -13.02 11.08
CA TRP A 111 -1.31 -12.15 10.34
C TRP A 111 -0.59 -11.04 9.58
N SER A 112 0.54 -10.56 10.10
CA SER A 112 1.43 -9.63 9.40
C SER A 112 1.88 -10.20 8.05
N LYS A 113 2.39 -11.44 8.03
CA LYS A 113 2.82 -12.16 6.82
C LYS A 113 1.65 -12.40 5.85
N VAL A 114 0.46 -12.71 6.35
CA VAL A 114 -0.75 -12.83 5.52
C VAL A 114 -1.08 -11.48 4.86
N CYS A 115 -0.93 -10.38 5.60
CA CYS A 115 -1.20 -9.02 5.12
C CYS A 115 -0.14 -8.52 4.13
N SER A 116 1.12 -8.92 4.27
CA SER A 116 2.23 -8.46 3.44
C SER A 116 1.92 -8.54 1.93
N PRO A 117 2.45 -7.60 1.13
CA PRO A 117 2.31 -7.63 -0.33
C PRO A 117 2.73 -8.98 -0.95
N CYS A 118 2.12 -9.33 -2.09
CA CYS A 118 2.45 -10.58 -2.80
C CYS A 118 3.91 -10.63 -3.25
N CYS A 119 4.51 -9.48 -3.60
CA CYS A 119 5.93 -9.35 -3.93
C CYS A 119 6.85 -9.68 -2.75
N ASN A 120 6.38 -9.48 -1.52
CA ASN A 120 7.09 -9.85 -0.30
C ASN A 120 6.58 -11.20 0.22
N GLY A 121 6.07 -12.09 -0.65
CA GLY A 121 5.66 -13.44 -0.27
C GLY A 121 4.48 -13.53 0.72
N GLY A 122 3.65 -12.49 0.83
CA GLY A 122 2.37 -12.54 1.56
C GLY A 122 1.17 -12.74 0.64
N LEU A 123 -0.06 -12.70 1.18
CA LEU A 123 -1.29 -12.84 0.38
C LEU A 123 -1.81 -11.50 -0.17
N GLY A 124 -1.19 -10.38 0.17
CA GLY A 124 -1.58 -9.04 -0.30
C GLY A 124 -2.97 -8.61 0.18
N ILE A 125 -3.42 -9.10 1.35
CA ILE A 125 -4.63 -8.59 2.02
C ILE A 125 -4.44 -7.12 2.41
N GLY A 126 -3.23 -6.84 2.89
CA GLY A 126 -2.70 -5.60 3.43
C GLY A 126 -3.46 -4.96 4.58
N SER A 127 -2.77 -3.99 5.17
CA SER A 127 -3.08 -3.46 6.49
C SER A 127 -4.15 -2.37 6.41
N LEU A 128 -5.16 -2.46 7.28
CA LEU A 128 -6.14 -1.38 7.45
C LEU A 128 -5.46 -0.12 8.00
N GLN A 129 -4.44 -0.26 8.85
CA GLN A 129 -3.65 0.88 9.34
C GLN A 129 -2.92 1.57 8.18
N ALA A 130 -2.21 0.80 7.37
CA ALA A 130 -1.49 1.34 6.22
C ALA A 130 -2.45 1.98 5.21
N SER A 131 -3.61 1.36 4.98
CA SER A 131 -4.67 1.91 4.13
C SER A 131 -5.19 3.24 4.68
N ASN A 132 -5.50 3.32 5.98
CA ASN A 132 -5.99 4.56 6.59
C ASN A 132 -4.96 5.69 6.51
N LEU A 133 -3.71 5.42 6.87
CA LEU A 133 -2.64 6.42 6.76
C LEU A 133 -2.45 6.87 5.31
N ALA A 134 -2.35 5.95 4.36
CA ALA A 134 -2.18 6.26 2.94
C ALA A 134 -3.34 7.09 2.36
N MET A 135 -4.58 6.74 2.72
CA MET A 135 -5.76 7.48 2.26
C MET A 135 -5.83 8.89 2.84
N LEU A 136 -5.33 9.11 4.05
CA LEU A 136 -5.26 10.44 4.65
C LEU A 136 -4.11 11.28 4.10
N THR A 137 -2.97 10.65 3.77
CA THR A 137 -1.85 11.31 3.06
C THR A 137 -2.29 11.92 1.73
N LYS A 138 -3.35 11.39 1.10
CA LYS A 138 -4.00 12.02 -0.06
C LYS A 138 -4.35 13.49 0.17
N TRP A 139 -4.77 13.87 1.38
CA TRP A 139 -5.17 15.25 1.67
C TRP A 139 -3.98 16.22 1.71
N TRP A 140 -2.79 15.75 2.09
CA TRP A 140 -1.57 16.52 1.92
C TRP A 140 -1.32 16.81 0.44
N TRP A 141 -1.35 15.76 -0.39
CA TRP A 141 -1.19 15.91 -1.84
C TRP A 141 -2.23 16.85 -2.46
N ARG A 142 -3.51 16.69 -2.10
CA ARG A 142 -4.60 17.53 -2.61
C ARG A 142 -4.47 18.97 -2.14
N PHE A 143 -3.93 19.23 -0.95
CA PHE A 143 -3.71 20.60 -0.49
C PHE A 143 -2.70 21.35 -1.35
N HIS A 144 -1.68 20.63 -1.82
CA HIS A 144 -0.66 21.14 -2.73
C HIS A 144 -1.12 21.29 -4.18
N THR A 145 -2.10 20.51 -4.63
CA THR A 145 -2.50 20.45 -6.05
C THR A 145 -3.85 21.08 -6.36
N ASP A 146 -4.84 21.00 -5.46
CA ASP A 146 -6.21 21.47 -5.68
C ASP A 146 -6.38 22.94 -5.24
N HIS A 147 -5.64 23.87 -5.84
CA HIS A 147 -5.60 25.27 -5.37
C HIS A 147 -6.96 25.98 -5.34
N GLN A 148 -7.83 25.71 -6.32
CA GLN A 148 -9.13 26.38 -6.50
C GLN A 148 -10.27 25.75 -5.70
N SER A 149 -10.01 24.65 -5.00
CA SER A 149 -11.07 23.89 -4.33
C SER A 149 -11.57 24.60 -3.07
N LEU A 150 -12.90 24.65 -2.90
CA LEU A 150 -13.53 25.35 -1.77
C LEU A 150 -13.01 24.87 -0.40
N TRP A 151 -12.83 23.55 -0.24
CA TRP A 151 -12.32 22.98 1.00
C TRP A 151 -10.92 23.52 1.34
N ARG A 152 -10.06 23.73 0.34
CA ARG A 152 -8.71 24.29 0.54
C ARG A 152 -8.80 25.75 0.98
N HIS A 153 -9.66 26.56 0.36
CA HIS A 153 -9.87 27.95 0.79
C HIS A 153 -10.32 28.03 2.25
N ILE A 154 -11.23 27.15 2.67
CA ILE A 154 -11.66 27.05 4.07
C ILE A 154 -10.47 26.70 4.97
N ILE A 155 -9.69 25.68 4.63
CA ILE A 155 -8.50 25.30 5.41
C ILE A 155 -7.51 26.46 5.50
N VAL A 156 -7.23 27.16 4.41
CA VAL A 156 -6.32 28.31 4.39
C VAL A 156 -6.83 29.45 5.28
N SER A 157 -8.14 29.71 5.27
CA SER A 157 -8.74 30.76 6.11
C SER A 157 -8.65 30.45 7.61
N ILE A 158 -8.67 29.17 7.98
CA ILE A 158 -8.63 28.73 9.39
C ILE A 158 -7.18 28.54 9.87
N HIS A 159 -6.32 27.98 9.03
CA HIS A 159 -5.00 27.48 9.42
C HIS A 159 -3.82 28.26 8.82
N GLY A 160 -4.08 29.26 7.97
CA GLY A 160 -3.03 30.04 7.28
C GLY A 160 -2.70 29.50 5.88
N LEU A 161 -1.85 30.25 5.16
CA LEU A 161 -1.53 29.99 3.74
C LEU A 161 -0.95 28.59 3.47
N ASP A 162 -0.23 28.03 4.45
CA ASP A 162 0.37 26.70 4.40
C ASP A 162 -0.56 25.59 4.94
N GLY A 163 -1.77 25.95 5.37
CA GLY A 163 -2.73 25.03 5.98
C GLY A 163 -2.22 24.41 7.28
N GLY A 164 -1.20 24.99 7.91
CA GLY A 164 -0.50 24.45 9.07
C GLY A 164 0.47 23.31 8.77
N LEU A 165 0.82 23.07 7.50
CA LEU A 165 1.81 22.05 7.09
C LEU A 165 3.27 22.52 7.23
N GLY A 166 3.52 23.83 7.37
CA GLY A 166 4.86 24.39 7.51
C GLY A 166 5.45 24.26 8.91
N ALA A 167 6.76 24.46 9.02
CA ALA A 167 7.51 24.36 10.28
C ALA A 167 7.10 25.41 11.33
N ALA A 168 6.49 26.52 10.91
CA ALA A 168 6.01 27.59 11.77
C ALA A 168 4.50 27.49 12.05
N SER A 169 3.97 26.27 12.15
CA SER A 169 2.53 26.05 12.33
C SER A 169 2.04 26.65 13.65
N PRO A 170 1.10 27.62 13.62
CA PRO A 170 0.58 28.23 14.84
C PRO A 170 -0.14 27.16 15.67
N SER A 171 0.18 27.11 16.95
CA SER A 171 -0.33 26.19 17.99
C SER A 171 -1.85 26.24 18.22
N ARG A 172 -2.62 26.92 17.37
CA ARG A 172 -4.07 27.18 17.50
C ARG A 172 -4.91 26.19 16.70
N GLY A 173 -4.48 24.94 16.59
CA GLY A 173 -5.34 23.88 16.08
C GLY A 173 -6.26 23.37 17.18
N HIS A 174 -7.59 23.51 17.01
CA HIS A 174 -8.55 22.75 17.82
C HIS A 174 -8.20 21.27 17.69
N SER A 175 -7.75 20.65 18.78
CA SER A 175 -7.19 19.29 18.83
C SER A 175 -8.10 18.19 18.27
N LEU A 176 -9.38 18.53 18.04
CA LEU A 176 -10.46 17.67 17.60
C LEU A 176 -10.78 17.79 16.10
N SER A 177 -10.14 18.71 15.37
CA SER A 177 -10.40 18.89 13.92
C SER A 177 -9.85 17.70 13.11
N PRO A 178 -10.61 17.17 12.12
CA PRO A 178 -10.11 16.17 11.18
C PRO A 178 -8.85 16.64 10.45
N TRP A 179 -8.79 17.92 10.07
CA TRP A 179 -7.62 18.51 9.40
C TRP A 179 -6.39 18.52 10.30
N TRP A 180 -6.55 18.85 11.58
CA TRP A 180 -5.45 18.81 12.54
C TRP A 180 -4.87 17.40 12.71
N THR A 181 -5.74 16.39 12.64
CA THR A 181 -5.32 14.99 12.67
C THR A 181 -4.54 14.59 11.40
N ILE A 182 -4.91 15.16 10.26
CA ILE A 182 -4.21 14.98 8.98
C ILE A 182 -2.83 15.65 9.00
N ILE A 183 -2.71 16.88 9.51
CA ILE A 183 -1.41 17.56 9.68
C ILE A 183 -0.48 16.71 10.57
N LYS A 184 -1.00 16.14 11.66
CA LYS A 184 -0.23 15.28 12.58
C LYS A 184 0.09 13.89 12.04
N LEU A 185 -0.17 13.59 10.75
CA LEU A 185 0.22 12.32 10.15
C LEU A 185 1.73 12.14 10.05
N HIS A 186 2.49 13.22 9.86
CA HIS A 186 3.96 13.15 9.81
C HIS A 186 4.51 12.42 11.03
N ASN A 187 4.06 12.76 12.25
CA ASN A 187 4.43 12.04 13.49
C ASN A 187 4.23 10.51 13.46
N SER A 188 3.26 10.01 12.68
CA SER A 188 3.00 8.57 12.56
C SER A 188 3.82 7.93 11.43
N LEU A 189 4.14 8.70 10.40
CA LEU A 189 4.93 8.26 9.24
C LEU A 189 6.44 8.36 9.51
N ASP A 190 6.88 9.34 10.30
CA ASP A 190 8.27 9.49 10.74
C ASP A 190 8.72 8.30 11.58
N LYS A 191 7.82 7.73 12.41
CA LYS A 191 8.05 6.46 13.12
C LYS A 191 8.28 5.27 12.20
N LEU A 192 7.90 5.39 10.93
CA LEU A 192 8.11 4.40 9.87
C LEU A 192 9.24 4.83 8.92
N ASN A 193 10.04 5.85 9.26
CA ASN A 193 11.06 6.45 8.40
C ASN A 193 10.50 6.94 7.05
N ILE A 194 9.27 7.45 7.04
CA ILE A 194 8.60 7.98 5.85
C ILE A 194 8.39 9.49 6.05
N ASN A 195 9.24 10.29 5.40
CA ASN A 195 9.12 11.74 5.40
C ASN A 195 8.24 12.19 4.21
N LEU A 196 7.16 12.92 4.47
CA LEU A 196 6.27 13.41 3.42
C LEU A 196 6.90 14.52 2.55
N ASN A 197 7.80 15.32 3.10
CA ASN A 197 8.46 16.41 2.38
C ASN A 197 9.47 15.89 1.35
N SER A 198 9.99 14.67 1.51
CA SER A 198 10.82 14.01 0.47
C SER A 198 9.99 13.23 -0.55
N ILE A 199 8.70 13.00 -0.25
CA ILE A 199 7.76 12.32 -1.17
C ILE A 199 7.09 13.33 -2.09
N PHE A 200 6.63 14.45 -1.54
CA PHE A 200 5.99 15.52 -2.28
C PHE A 200 7.02 16.57 -2.63
N LEU A 201 7.42 16.58 -3.89
CA LEU A 201 8.48 17.45 -4.40
C LEU A 201 7.86 18.54 -5.27
N ARG A 202 8.43 19.74 -5.18
CA ARG A 202 8.08 20.83 -6.10
C ARG A 202 8.79 20.58 -7.43
N LYS A 203 8.03 20.67 -8.52
CA LYS A 203 8.55 20.69 -9.87
C LYS A 203 8.49 22.12 -10.38
N VAL A 204 9.66 22.70 -10.60
CA VAL A 204 9.75 24.06 -11.13
C VAL A 204 9.27 24.10 -12.57
N GLY A 205 8.37 25.03 -12.84
CA GLY A 205 7.96 25.44 -14.17
C GLY A 205 8.50 26.85 -14.40
N ASN A 206 7.60 27.83 -14.32
CA ASN A 206 7.87 29.26 -14.50
C ASN A 206 8.34 29.98 -13.24
N GLY A 207 8.55 29.27 -12.13
CA GLY A 207 9.16 29.82 -10.92
C GLY A 207 8.32 30.86 -10.18
N SER A 208 7.02 30.97 -10.48
CA SER A 208 6.13 32.02 -9.95
C SER A 208 5.55 31.76 -8.57
N SER A 209 5.72 30.57 -8.02
CA SER A 209 5.13 30.16 -6.74
C SER A 209 6.11 29.52 -5.75
N ILE A 210 7.37 29.41 -6.17
CA ILE A 210 8.43 28.73 -5.42
C ILE A 210 9.44 29.78 -4.96
N LYS A 211 9.73 29.80 -3.65
CA LYS A 211 10.75 30.67 -3.07
C LYS A 211 12.14 30.12 -3.40
N PHE A 212 12.98 30.95 -4.00
CA PHE A 212 14.31 30.56 -4.45
C PHE A 212 15.18 29.99 -3.32
N TRP A 213 15.18 30.65 -2.15
CA TRP A 213 16.08 30.27 -1.05
C TRP A 213 15.48 29.29 -0.04
N ASN A 214 14.18 29.42 0.24
CA ASN A 214 13.54 28.79 1.40
C ASN A 214 12.74 27.52 1.03
N ASP A 215 12.39 27.31 -0.24
CA ASP A 215 11.74 26.07 -0.69
C ASP A 215 12.79 25.06 -1.20
N VAL A 216 12.51 23.77 -1.02
CA VAL A 216 13.30 22.69 -1.64
C VAL A 216 12.79 22.47 -3.06
N TRP A 217 13.53 22.95 -4.04
CA TRP A 217 13.19 22.84 -5.48
C TRP A 217 14.32 22.30 -6.34
N ILE A 218 15.55 22.24 -5.81
CA ILE A 218 16.71 21.64 -6.45
C ILE A 218 17.51 20.86 -5.40
N GLY A 219 17.85 19.60 -5.70
CA GLY A 219 18.49 18.70 -4.74
C GLY A 219 17.55 18.23 -3.62
N ASN A 220 18.11 18.02 -2.42
CA ASN A 220 17.41 17.39 -1.29
C ASN A 220 17.16 18.33 -0.10
N THR A 221 17.71 19.55 -0.14
CA THR A 221 17.69 20.53 0.95
C THR A 221 17.53 21.95 0.38
N ASP A 222 17.12 22.91 1.21
CA ASP A 222 16.92 24.29 0.76
C ASP A 222 18.27 24.97 0.44
N LEU A 223 18.27 25.92 -0.50
CA LEU A 223 19.49 26.62 -0.93
C LEU A 223 20.07 27.49 0.19
N LYS A 224 19.23 27.95 1.13
CA LYS A 224 19.65 28.68 2.32
C LYS A 224 20.61 27.86 3.19
N SER A 225 20.32 26.58 3.40
CA SER A 225 21.14 25.71 4.24
C SER A 225 22.43 25.29 3.55
N ILE A 226 22.39 25.09 2.22
CA ILE A 226 23.58 24.73 1.43
C ILE A 226 24.51 25.94 1.25
N PHE A 227 23.95 27.12 0.98
CA PHE A 227 24.70 28.34 0.64
C PHE A 227 24.36 29.50 1.61
N PRO A 228 24.66 29.37 2.91
CA PRO A 228 24.25 30.35 3.93
C PRO A 228 24.84 31.74 3.71
N ARG A 229 26.04 31.86 3.11
CA ARG A 229 26.66 33.16 2.83
C ARG A 229 25.97 33.88 1.67
N MET A 230 25.61 33.13 0.63
CA MET A 230 24.83 33.67 -0.49
C MET A 230 23.45 34.10 0.01
N TYR A 231 22.81 33.24 0.80
CA TYR A 231 21.56 33.60 1.46
C TYR A 231 21.71 34.86 2.30
N TYR A 232 22.79 35.04 3.08
CA TYR A 232 23.03 36.25 3.87
C TYR A 232 23.19 37.51 3.02
N LEU A 233 23.86 37.41 1.87
CA LEU A 233 24.07 38.52 0.94
C LEU A 233 22.81 38.94 0.17
N GLU A 234 21.83 38.06 0.01
CA GLU A 234 20.58 38.37 -0.68
C GLU A 234 19.80 39.51 0.01
N ASN A 235 19.31 40.48 -0.75
CA ASN A 235 18.42 41.53 -0.23
C ASN A 235 17.02 40.98 0.04
N PHE A 236 16.47 40.20 -0.89
CA PHE A 236 15.11 39.67 -0.80
C PHE A 236 15.12 38.18 -0.45
N LYS A 237 15.07 37.85 0.84
CA LYS A 237 15.17 36.47 1.32
C LYS A 237 14.01 35.56 0.89
N ASP A 238 12.86 36.16 0.58
CA ASP A 238 11.65 35.48 0.13
C ASP A 238 11.41 35.63 -1.39
N CYS A 239 12.44 35.97 -2.17
CA CYS A 239 12.32 36.09 -3.62
C CYS A 239 11.90 34.76 -4.26
N LEU A 240 11.17 34.86 -5.36
CA LEU A 240 10.75 33.72 -6.16
C LEU A 240 11.85 33.31 -7.13
N ILE A 241 11.75 32.10 -7.69
CA ILE A 241 12.69 31.66 -8.72
C ILE A 241 12.60 32.60 -9.94
N MET A 242 11.38 33.00 -10.35
CA MET A 242 11.17 33.92 -11.47
C MET A 242 11.87 35.27 -11.31
N ASP A 243 12.13 35.72 -10.07
CA ASP A 243 12.81 36.99 -9.81
C ASP A 243 14.33 36.92 -10.01
N ARG A 244 14.88 35.72 -10.26
CA ARG A 244 16.34 35.46 -10.32
C ARG A 244 16.81 34.99 -11.68
N TYR A 245 15.91 34.86 -12.67
CA TYR A 245 16.27 34.56 -14.05
C TYR A 245 15.44 35.36 -15.05
N TYR A 246 16.02 35.64 -16.21
CA TYR A 246 15.29 36.09 -17.40
C TYR A 246 15.88 35.43 -18.64
N LEU A 247 15.07 35.28 -19.68
CA LEU A 247 15.49 34.75 -20.97
C LEU A 247 15.87 35.92 -21.88
N LEU A 248 17.11 35.89 -22.39
CA LEU A 248 17.59 36.87 -23.37
C LEU A 248 18.26 36.08 -24.50
N ASN A 249 17.72 36.20 -25.72
CA ASN A 249 18.19 35.49 -26.92
C ASN A 249 18.31 33.97 -26.76
N GLY A 250 17.35 33.34 -26.06
CA GLY A 250 17.34 31.89 -25.82
C GLY A 250 18.35 31.41 -24.75
N SER A 251 19.11 32.34 -24.14
CA SER A 251 20.02 32.05 -23.04
C SER A 251 19.43 32.51 -21.70
N ILE A 252 19.57 31.66 -20.68
CA ILE A 252 19.14 31.96 -19.32
C ILE A 252 20.18 32.88 -18.69
N ASN A 253 19.77 34.10 -18.37
CA ASN A 253 20.57 35.05 -17.64
C ASN A 253 20.06 35.12 -16.20
N ARG A 254 20.98 35.17 -15.25
CA ARG A 254 20.66 35.19 -13.81
C ARG A 254 20.81 36.60 -13.27
N VAL A 255 19.84 37.02 -12.46
CA VAL A 255 19.88 38.30 -11.74
C VAL A 255 20.01 38.01 -10.27
N TRP A 256 20.90 38.73 -9.63
CA TRP A 256 21.10 38.63 -8.19
C TRP A 256 20.94 40.00 -7.54
N SER A 257 20.30 40.04 -6.37
CA SER A 257 20.18 41.26 -5.57
C SER A 257 21.07 41.17 -4.34
N TRP A 258 22.38 41.19 -4.55
CA TRP A 258 23.35 41.16 -3.46
C TRP A 258 23.45 42.52 -2.76
N ARG A 259 23.51 42.52 -1.42
CA ARG A 259 23.77 43.70 -0.56
C ARG A 259 25.09 44.39 -0.87
N ARG A 260 26.07 43.62 -1.35
CA ARG A 260 27.41 44.04 -1.73
C ARG A 260 28.01 43.05 -2.73
N PRO A 261 29.08 43.42 -3.45
CA PRO A 261 29.83 42.48 -4.29
C PRO A 261 30.34 41.28 -3.49
N ILE A 262 30.43 40.14 -4.17
CA ILE A 262 30.95 38.87 -3.63
C ILE A 262 32.45 39.02 -3.42
N ARG A 263 32.94 38.67 -2.21
CA ARG A 263 34.37 38.68 -1.90
C ARG A 263 35.00 37.32 -2.22
N ASP A 264 36.32 37.32 -2.26
CA ASP A 264 37.11 36.11 -2.48
C ASP A 264 37.05 35.12 -1.30
N GLY A 265 37.63 33.93 -1.48
CA GLY A 265 37.65 32.84 -0.51
C GLY A 265 36.34 32.06 -0.47
N GLN A 266 35.86 31.75 0.74
CA GLN A 266 34.69 30.89 0.95
C GLN A 266 33.37 31.48 0.43
N GLU A 267 33.29 32.82 0.26
CA GLU A 267 32.13 33.46 -0.38
C GLU A 267 32.10 33.14 -1.88
N LEU A 268 33.21 33.31 -2.58
CA LEU A 268 33.33 33.02 -4.01
C LEU A 268 33.14 31.52 -4.31
N GLU A 269 33.66 30.64 -3.45
CA GLU A 269 33.46 29.20 -3.57
C GLU A 269 31.97 28.81 -3.49
N GLN A 270 31.23 29.32 -2.50
CA GLN A 270 29.78 29.08 -2.40
C GLN A 270 29.02 29.63 -3.60
N TYR A 271 29.42 30.79 -4.12
CA TYR A 271 28.83 31.35 -5.34
C TYR A 271 29.06 30.45 -6.56
N ASN A 272 30.30 30.01 -6.78
CA ASN A 272 30.65 29.14 -7.91
C ASN A 272 29.90 27.81 -7.82
N ASN A 273 29.77 27.23 -6.62
CA ASN A 273 29.00 26.00 -6.41
C ASN A 273 27.50 26.22 -6.65
N LEU A 274 26.93 27.36 -6.23
CA LEU A 274 25.54 27.72 -6.52
C LEU A 274 25.31 27.85 -8.03
N VAL A 275 26.15 28.62 -8.73
CA VAL A 275 26.10 28.80 -10.18
C VAL A 275 26.24 27.45 -10.89
N GLY A 276 27.18 26.60 -10.46
CA GLY A 276 27.39 25.25 -10.99
C GLY A 276 26.16 24.37 -10.85
N LEU A 277 25.51 24.37 -9.67
CA LEU A 277 24.26 23.64 -9.43
C LEU A 277 23.13 24.08 -10.37
N LEU A 278 23.07 25.38 -10.64
CA LEU A 278 22.03 25.99 -11.48
C LEU A 278 22.30 25.87 -12.99
N ASN A 279 23.51 25.49 -13.43
CA ASN A 279 23.86 25.46 -14.85
C ASN A 279 23.01 24.49 -15.69
N ASN A 280 22.55 23.40 -15.07
CA ASN A 280 21.67 22.43 -15.74
C ASN A 280 20.18 22.75 -15.54
N PHE A 281 19.85 23.81 -14.81
CA PHE A 281 18.48 24.20 -14.55
C PHE A 281 17.95 25.10 -15.67
N VAL A 282 16.90 24.61 -16.34
CA VAL A 282 16.16 25.36 -17.37
C VAL A 282 14.71 25.49 -16.91
N PRO A 283 14.21 26.72 -16.65
CA PRO A 283 12.81 26.92 -16.31
C PRO A 283 11.93 26.65 -17.54
N SER A 284 10.69 26.26 -17.29
CA SER A 284 9.68 25.99 -18.32
C SER A 284 8.62 27.09 -18.31
N ASP A 285 7.96 27.34 -19.45
CA ASP A 285 6.82 28.27 -19.50
C ASP A 285 5.56 27.73 -18.79
N SER A 286 5.56 26.44 -18.43
CA SER A 286 4.46 25.83 -17.66
C SER A 286 4.42 26.36 -16.22
N PRO A 287 3.25 26.43 -15.57
CA PRO A 287 3.18 26.81 -14.16
C PRO A 287 3.91 25.79 -13.28
N ASP A 288 4.46 26.27 -12.16
CA ASP A 288 5.00 25.40 -11.12
C ASP A 288 3.97 24.34 -10.69
N SER A 289 4.46 23.14 -10.38
CA SER A 289 3.61 22.00 -10.03
C SER A 289 4.22 21.14 -8.94
N TRP A 290 3.46 20.16 -8.47
CA TRP A 290 3.94 19.16 -7.51
C TRP A 290 4.09 17.81 -8.18
N THR A 291 5.11 17.06 -7.76
CA THR A 291 5.36 15.68 -8.17
C THR A 291 5.46 14.78 -6.95
N CYS A 292 5.17 13.50 -7.14
CA CYS A 292 5.17 12.49 -6.11
C CYS A 292 6.18 11.39 -6.44
N SER A 293 7.21 11.21 -5.60
CA SER A 293 8.32 10.27 -5.83
C SER A 293 8.02 8.80 -5.46
N LEU A 294 6.75 8.46 -5.21
CA LEU A 294 6.34 7.10 -4.84
C LEU A 294 6.34 6.11 -6.01
N ASN A 295 6.20 6.58 -7.25
CA ASN A 295 6.13 5.76 -8.44
C ASN A 295 6.59 6.54 -9.68
N ASN A 296 6.79 5.83 -10.80
CA ASN A 296 7.23 6.44 -12.07
C ASN A 296 6.18 7.36 -12.71
N SER A 297 4.94 7.38 -12.20
CA SER A 297 3.87 8.22 -12.74
C SER A 297 3.95 9.67 -12.28
N ASN A 298 4.83 9.98 -11.32
CA ASN A 298 4.94 11.29 -10.66
C ASN A 298 3.64 11.79 -10.02
N LYS A 299 2.61 10.95 -9.93
CA LYS A 299 1.28 11.25 -9.37
C LYS A 299 1.07 10.45 -8.10
N PHE A 300 0.44 11.09 -7.12
CA PHE A 300 0.09 10.41 -5.88
C PHE A 300 -1.03 9.40 -6.11
N THR A 301 -0.85 8.19 -5.57
CA THR A 301 -1.93 7.22 -5.41
C THR A 301 -1.92 6.69 -3.99
N ALA A 302 -3.11 6.49 -3.40
CA ALA A 302 -3.20 5.86 -2.09
C ALA A 302 -2.64 4.42 -2.10
N ALA A 303 -2.67 3.75 -3.26
CA ALA A 303 -2.09 2.42 -3.44
C ALA A 303 -0.55 2.42 -3.32
N SER A 304 0.14 3.34 -4.00
CA SER A 304 1.60 3.44 -3.91
C SER A 304 2.05 3.86 -2.51
N MET A 305 1.34 4.80 -1.87
CA MET A 305 1.63 5.20 -0.49
C MET A 305 1.40 4.05 0.49
N ARG A 306 0.32 3.29 0.33
CA ARG A 306 0.06 2.09 1.14
C ARG A 306 1.18 1.06 0.99
N CYS A 307 1.64 0.80 -0.24
CA CYS A 307 2.75 -0.12 -0.48
C CYS A 307 4.03 0.34 0.23
N LYS A 308 4.38 1.64 0.16
CA LYS A 308 5.54 2.21 0.86
C LYS A 308 5.43 2.04 2.38
N ILE A 309 4.25 2.30 2.95
CA ILE A 309 3.98 2.10 4.38
C ILE A 309 4.09 0.62 4.75
N GLU A 310 3.47 -0.28 4.00
CA GLU A 310 3.51 -1.72 4.27
C GLU A 310 4.94 -2.29 4.20
N ASN A 311 5.75 -1.84 3.25
CA ASN A 311 7.17 -2.24 3.15
C ASN A 311 7.97 -1.79 4.38
N SER A 312 7.68 -0.62 4.94
CA SER A 312 8.30 -0.17 6.18
C SER A 312 7.78 -0.95 7.41
N MET A 313 6.48 -1.23 7.47
CA MET A 313 5.87 -1.95 8.60
C MET A 313 6.27 -3.43 8.69
N PHE A 314 6.46 -4.11 7.56
CA PHE A 314 6.68 -5.57 7.52
C PHE A 314 8.10 -5.98 7.12
N GLY A 315 8.94 -5.03 6.68
CA GLY A 315 10.29 -5.30 6.18
C GLY A 315 10.31 -6.01 4.81
N SER A 316 11.50 -6.05 4.20
CA SER A 316 11.78 -6.69 2.89
C SER A 316 12.22 -8.16 2.98
N GLN A 317 12.16 -8.79 4.16
CA GLN A 317 12.83 -10.08 4.42
C GLN A 317 12.05 -11.31 3.98
N LEU A 318 11.48 -11.33 2.78
CA LEU A 318 10.61 -12.43 2.39
C LEU A 318 10.97 -12.95 1.01
N GLU A 319 11.23 -14.26 0.95
CA GLU A 319 11.38 -15.00 -0.31
C GLU A 319 10.21 -14.66 -1.24
N THR A 320 10.55 -14.30 -2.48
CA THR A 320 9.57 -14.05 -3.53
C THR A 320 8.78 -15.33 -3.76
N VAL A 321 7.46 -15.26 -3.54
CA VAL A 321 6.54 -16.36 -3.83
C VAL A 321 5.98 -16.13 -5.22
N TYR A 322 6.11 -17.13 -6.08
CA TYR A 322 5.44 -17.09 -7.37
C TYR A 322 3.96 -17.45 -7.21
N TRP A 323 3.12 -16.56 -7.71
CA TRP A 323 1.68 -16.74 -7.72
C TRP A 323 1.26 -17.15 -9.14
N ASN A 324 1.04 -18.45 -9.36
CA ASN A 324 0.70 -18.97 -10.67
C ASN A 324 -0.73 -18.55 -11.06
N LYS A 325 -0.88 -17.84 -12.19
CA LYS A 325 -2.18 -17.31 -12.65
C LYS A 325 -3.11 -18.38 -13.24
N TYR A 326 -2.57 -19.54 -13.65
CA TYR A 326 -3.33 -20.60 -14.30
C TYR A 326 -4.01 -21.55 -13.30
N VAL A 327 -3.58 -21.54 -12.03
CA VAL A 327 -4.18 -22.39 -10.99
C VAL A 327 -5.19 -21.60 -10.15
N PRO A 328 -6.25 -22.26 -9.66
CA PRO A 328 -7.18 -21.63 -8.73
C PRO A 328 -6.45 -21.08 -7.49
N ILE A 329 -6.88 -19.94 -6.98
CA ILE A 329 -6.25 -19.27 -5.83
C ILE A 329 -6.13 -20.16 -4.57
N LYS A 330 -7.05 -21.13 -4.39
CA LYS A 330 -6.97 -22.12 -3.30
C LYS A 330 -5.70 -22.99 -3.38
N VAL A 331 -5.25 -23.32 -4.59
CA VAL A 331 -4.05 -24.12 -4.86
C VAL A 331 -2.81 -23.28 -4.57
N ASN A 332 -2.77 -22.03 -5.03
CA ASN A 332 -1.71 -21.08 -4.70
C ASN A 332 -1.55 -20.89 -3.18
N ILE A 333 -2.65 -20.74 -2.44
CA ILE A 333 -2.60 -20.61 -0.97
C ILE A 333 -2.11 -21.92 -0.32
N HIS A 334 -2.48 -23.08 -0.85
CA HIS A 334 -1.97 -24.36 -0.36
C HIS A 334 -0.46 -24.47 -0.56
N ASN A 335 0.04 -24.18 -1.76
CA ASN A 335 1.48 -24.17 -2.08
C ASN A 335 2.24 -23.15 -1.21
N TRP A 336 1.68 -21.94 -1.03
CA TRP A 336 2.24 -20.94 -0.13
C TRP A 336 2.38 -21.42 1.32
N ARG A 337 1.38 -22.16 1.83
CA ARG A 337 1.44 -22.76 3.17
C ARG A 337 2.44 -23.91 3.25
N LEU A 338 2.53 -24.71 2.18
CA LEU A 338 3.48 -25.81 2.06
C LEU A 338 4.92 -25.27 2.11
N ARG A 339 5.21 -24.21 1.36
CA ARG A 339 6.53 -23.55 1.33
C ARG A 339 6.97 -22.97 2.68
N LEU A 340 6.01 -22.53 3.50
CA LEU A 340 6.28 -22.01 4.84
C LEU A 340 6.34 -23.12 5.90
N ASP A 341 6.14 -24.38 5.52
CA ASP A 341 5.94 -25.53 6.41
C ASP A 341 4.85 -25.24 7.47
N ARG A 342 3.67 -24.83 6.99
CA ARG A 342 2.51 -24.43 7.82
C ARG A 342 1.24 -25.20 7.43
N LEU A 343 1.42 -26.45 7.00
CA LEU A 343 0.35 -27.42 6.84
C LEU A 343 0.15 -28.22 8.14
N PRO A 344 -1.05 -28.76 8.38
CA PRO A 344 -1.37 -29.52 9.59
C PRO A 344 -0.84 -30.96 9.52
N THR A 345 0.44 -31.15 9.22
CA THR A 345 1.07 -32.48 9.30
C THR A 345 1.22 -32.89 10.77
N ARG A 346 1.26 -34.19 11.11
CA ARG A 346 1.41 -34.61 12.51
C ARG A 346 2.64 -33.99 13.19
N CYS A 347 3.79 -33.89 12.51
CA CYS A 347 4.96 -33.19 13.08
C CYS A 347 4.68 -31.71 13.39
N ASN A 348 3.95 -31.01 12.52
CA ASN A 348 3.59 -29.60 12.70
C ASN A 348 2.52 -29.38 13.79
N LEU A 349 1.64 -30.36 13.99
CA LEU A 349 0.65 -30.37 15.06
C LEU A 349 1.33 -30.62 16.41
N ASP A 350 2.22 -31.61 16.49
CA ASP A 350 3.00 -31.95 17.68
C ASP A 350 3.90 -30.78 18.13
N THR A 351 4.61 -30.15 17.20
CA THR A 351 5.42 -28.94 17.46
C THR A 351 4.61 -27.79 18.07
N ARG A 352 3.28 -27.79 17.87
CA ARG A 352 2.36 -26.79 18.43
C ARG A 352 1.67 -27.24 19.71
N GLY A 353 2.09 -28.36 20.29
CA GLY A 353 1.56 -28.91 21.54
C GLY A 353 0.17 -29.52 21.38
N ILE A 354 -0.20 -29.97 20.18
CA ILE A 354 -1.43 -30.75 19.98
C ILE A 354 -1.10 -32.20 20.28
N ASP A 355 -1.79 -32.76 21.27
CA ASP A 355 -1.63 -34.15 21.65
C ASP A 355 -2.10 -35.09 20.51
N LEU A 356 -1.22 -36.03 20.16
CA LEU A 356 -1.40 -36.97 19.06
C LEU A 356 -0.95 -38.35 19.53
N HIS A 357 -1.69 -39.39 19.14
CA HIS A 357 -1.30 -40.77 19.44
C HIS A 357 0.02 -41.20 18.76
N SER A 358 0.40 -40.56 17.64
CA SER A 358 1.64 -40.83 16.91
C SER A 358 1.95 -39.68 15.96
N THR A 359 3.24 -39.43 15.72
CA THR A 359 3.76 -38.49 14.71
C THR A 359 4.10 -39.17 13.38
N ARG A 360 3.91 -40.49 13.28
CA ARG A 360 4.14 -41.26 12.06
C ARG A 360 3.13 -40.93 10.96
N CYS A 361 3.50 -41.16 9.71
CA CYS A 361 2.67 -40.96 8.54
C CYS A 361 1.41 -41.83 8.61
N PRO A 362 0.19 -41.27 8.50
CA PRO A 362 -1.04 -42.05 8.55
C PRO A 362 -1.25 -42.93 7.30
N LEU A 363 -0.46 -42.72 6.24
CA LEU A 363 -0.61 -43.46 4.98
C LEU A 363 0.28 -44.71 4.92
N CYS A 364 1.53 -44.62 5.38
CA CYS A 364 2.46 -45.75 5.32
C CYS A 364 2.97 -46.21 6.69
N ASP A 365 2.81 -45.44 7.76
CA ASP A 365 3.29 -45.72 9.13
C ASP A 365 4.81 -45.99 9.30
N GLU A 366 5.60 -45.86 8.23
CA GLU A 366 7.05 -46.14 8.23
C GLU A 366 7.94 -44.96 8.65
N ALA A 367 7.47 -43.71 8.57
CA ALA A 367 8.27 -42.51 8.84
C ALA A 367 7.43 -41.38 9.46
N LEU A 368 8.09 -40.33 9.94
CA LEU A 368 7.42 -39.13 10.49
C LEU A 368 6.63 -38.38 9.40
N GLU A 369 5.44 -37.88 9.74
CA GLU A 369 4.62 -37.10 8.81
C GLU A 369 5.13 -35.65 8.69
N THR A 370 6.20 -35.48 7.91
CA THR A 370 6.69 -34.18 7.46
C THR A 370 6.08 -33.81 6.11
N ALA A 371 6.16 -32.54 5.70
CA ALA A 371 5.73 -32.13 4.36
C ALA A 371 6.54 -32.82 3.25
N GLN A 372 7.86 -32.98 3.46
CA GLN A 372 8.75 -33.74 2.57
C GLN A 372 8.27 -35.19 2.42
N HIS A 373 8.00 -35.87 3.54
CA HIS A 373 7.53 -37.24 3.49
C HIS A 373 6.16 -37.35 2.82
N LEU A 374 5.19 -36.54 3.24
CA LEU A 374 3.80 -36.61 2.78
C LEU A 374 3.66 -36.37 1.27
N PHE A 375 4.43 -35.44 0.69
CA PHE A 375 4.29 -35.06 -0.71
C PHE A 375 5.31 -35.73 -1.65
N VAL A 376 6.40 -36.31 -1.12
CA VAL A 376 7.52 -36.77 -1.96
C VAL A 376 8.02 -38.17 -1.60
N GLU A 377 8.27 -38.46 -0.32
CA GLU A 377 8.99 -39.70 0.06
C GLU A 377 8.07 -40.88 0.39
N CYS A 378 6.83 -40.61 0.81
CA CYS A 378 5.83 -41.62 1.13
C CYS A 378 5.58 -42.52 -0.09
N MET A 379 5.46 -43.84 0.14
CA MET A 379 5.21 -44.81 -0.93
C MET A 379 3.98 -44.44 -1.78
N VAL A 380 2.90 -44.02 -1.12
CA VAL A 380 1.67 -43.58 -1.78
C VAL A 380 1.91 -42.34 -2.65
N ALA A 381 2.69 -41.37 -2.16
CA ALA A 381 3.03 -40.18 -2.94
C ALA A 381 3.90 -40.53 -4.16
N LYS A 382 4.88 -41.42 -4.00
CA LYS A 382 5.74 -41.92 -5.09
C LYS A 382 4.92 -42.60 -6.19
N ASP A 383 3.97 -43.46 -5.81
CA ASP A 383 3.09 -44.15 -6.77
C ASP A 383 2.24 -43.14 -7.57
N ILE A 384 1.67 -42.14 -6.90
CA ILE A 384 0.93 -41.05 -7.55
C ILE A 384 1.85 -40.28 -8.52
N TRP A 385 3.08 -39.97 -8.11
CA TRP A 385 4.03 -39.28 -8.98
C TRP A 385 4.43 -40.09 -10.21
N ILE A 386 4.60 -41.41 -10.07
CA ILE A 386 4.86 -42.31 -11.20
C ILE A 386 3.68 -42.27 -12.18
N MET A 387 2.44 -42.28 -11.68
CA MET A 387 1.24 -42.15 -12.51
C MET A 387 1.18 -40.80 -13.23
N ILE A 388 1.42 -39.69 -12.52
CA ILE A 388 1.42 -38.33 -13.11
C ILE A 388 2.53 -38.21 -14.16
N LYS A 389 3.74 -38.69 -13.85
CA LYS A 389 4.88 -38.73 -14.76
C LYS A 389 4.50 -39.44 -16.06
N LYS A 390 3.88 -40.62 -15.96
CA LYS A 390 3.41 -41.39 -17.13
C LYS A 390 2.31 -40.66 -17.89
N TRP A 391 1.35 -40.07 -17.18
CA TRP A 391 0.21 -39.36 -17.79
C TRP A 391 0.65 -38.13 -18.58
N TRP A 392 1.61 -37.37 -18.07
CA TRP A 392 2.10 -36.13 -18.68
C TRP A 392 3.32 -36.34 -19.59
N GLY A 393 3.83 -37.56 -19.71
CA GLY A 393 5.00 -37.89 -20.53
C GLY A 393 6.30 -37.24 -20.01
N LEU A 394 6.44 -37.12 -18.69
CA LEU A 394 7.59 -36.45 -18.07
C LEU A 394 8.76 -37.42 -17.85
N GLY A 395 9.99 -36.92 -18.01
CA GLY A 395 11.21 -37.72 -17.81
C GLY A 395 11.51 -38.01 -16.34
N GLU A 396 11.26 -37.06 -15.44
CA GLU A 396 11.46 -37.17 -13.99
C GLU A 396 10.38 -36.43 -13.21
N TYR A 397 10.25 -36.74 -11.92
CA TYR A 397 9.41 -36.02 -10.97
C TYR A 397 10.24 -35.58 -9.75
N PRO A 398 9.81 -34.54 -9.02
CA PRO A 398 10.58 -33.95 -7.92
C PRO A 398 10.85 -34.94 -6.78
N ARG A 399 12.09 -35.01 -6.31
CA ARG A 399 12.51 -35.83 -5.13
C ARG A 399 12.74 -35.02 -3.86
N GLN A 400 12.73 -33.69 -3.96
CA GLN A 400 12.77 -32.78 -2.84
C GLN A 400 11.55 -31.86 -2.89
N LEU A 401 11.05 -31.46 -1.71
CA LEU A 401 9.90 -30.57 -1.59
C LEU A 401 10.20 -29.20 -2.21
N HIS A 402 11.42 -28.70 -2.06
CA HIS A 402 11.84 -27.46 -2.72
C HIS A 402 11.69 -27.55 -4.24
N ASP A 403 12.11 -28.66 -4.83
CA ASP A 403 12.01 -28.90 -6.27
C ASP A 403 10.54 -29.02 -6.69
N LEU A 404 9.69 -29.63 -5.87
CA LEU A 404 8.25 -29.70 -6.13
C LEU A 404 7.61 -28.31 -6.19
N LEU A 405 8.00 -27.43 -5.26
CA LEU A 405 7.49 -26.06 -5.19
C LEU A 405 7.95 -25.23 -6.38
N SER A 406 9.15 -25.48 -6.89
CA SER A 406 9.68 -24.82 -8.09
C SER A 406 9.28 -25.50 -9.40
N TRP A 407 8.79 -26.74 -9.36
CA TRP A 407 8.55 -27.57 -10.53
C TRP A 407 7.55 -26.97 -11.52
N SER A 408 6.52 -26.27 -11.02
CA SER A 408 5.55 -25.59 -11.87
C SER A 408 6.14 -24.50 -12.79
N HIS A 409 7.37 -24.07 -12.50
CA HIS A 409 8.13 -23.15 -13.36
C HIS A 409 8.93 -23.86 -14.45
N LEU A 410 9.26 -25.13 -14.23
CA LEU A 410 10.19 -25.89 -15.04
C LEU A 410 9.49 -26.78 -16.06
N VAL A 411 8.20 -27.06 -15.88
CA VAL A 411 7.39 -27.83 -16.84
C VAL A 411 6.90 -26.89 -17.95
N PRO A 412 7.38 -27.02 -19.20
CA PRO A 412 6.84 -26.26 -20.31
C PRO A 412 5.40 -26.71 -20.53
N LEU A 413 4.43 -25.79 -20.45
CA LEU A 413 3.03 -26.05 -20.77
C LEU A 413 2.78 -26.24 -22.29
N GLU A 414 3.83 -26.44 -23.09
CA GLU A 414 3.75 -26.63 -24.53
C GLU A 414 2.99 -27.91 -24.94
N THR A 415 2.75 -28.84 -24.00
CA THR A 415 2.15 -30.15 -24.30
C THR A 415 0.61 -30.16 -24.34
N LEU A 416 -0.09 -29.07 -24.00
CA LEU A 416 -1.56 -29.04 -24.04
C LEU A 416 -2.15 -28.90 -25.45
N THR A 417 -1.37 -28.48 -26.45
CA THR A 417 -1.80 -28.48 -27.86
C THR A 417 -1.83 -29.88 -28.46
N LYS A 418 -1.07 -30.84 -27.92
CA LYS A 418 -1.02 -32.22 -28.47
C LYS A 418 -2.07 -33.16 -27.90
N ILE A 419 -2.65 -32.85 -26.74
CA ILE A 419 -3.69 -33.70 -26.13
C ILE A 419 -5.05 -33.45 -26.80
N HIS A 420 -5.40 -32.20 -27.13
CA HIS A 420 -6.62 -31.90 -27.91
C HIS A 420 -6.55 -32.42 -29.35
N ALA A 421 -5.36 -32.51 -29.95
CA ALA A 421 -5.19 -33.03 -31.31
C ALA A 421 -5.37 -34.55 -31.43
N ARG A 422 -5.19 -35.30 -30.32
CA ARG A 422 -5.34 -36.77 -30.30
C ARG A 422 -6.77 -37.25 -30.05
N GLU A 423 -7.65 -36.40 -29.52
CA GLU A 423 -9.08 -36.73 -29.34
C GLU A 423 -9.94 -36.34 -30.55
N SER A 424 -9.35 -35.71 -31.58
CA SER A 424 -10.04 -35.23 -32.79
C SER A 424 -9.76 -36.00 -34.07
N GLU A 425 -9.09 -37.17 -34.02
CA GLU A 425 -8.94 -38.05 -35.20
C GLU A 425 -10.03 -39.14 -35.18
N PRO A 426 -11.00 -39.14 -36.12
CA PRO A 426 -11.89 -40.26 -36.30
C PRO A 426 -11.13 -41.40 -36.98
N SER A 427 -11.22 -42.58 -36.38
CA SER A 427 -10.75 -43.85 -36.93
C SER A 427 -11.40 -44.13 -38.29
N LEU A 428 -10.68 -43.89 -39.38
CA LEU A 428 -11.02 -44.39 -40.71
C LEU A 428 -10.20 -45.66 -40.97
N ALA A 429 -10.84 -46.81 -40.75
CA ALA A 429 -10.39 -48.11 -41.22
C ALA A 429 -11.57 -48.84 -41.88
N THR A 430 -11.58 -48.77 -43.22
CA THR A 430 -11.80 -49.87 -44.18
C THR A 430 -12.96 -50.86 -44.01
N SER A 431 -13.91 -50.81 -44.97
CA SER A 431 -14.42 -51.91 -45.82
C SER A 431 -15.44 -51.27 -46.79
N GLY A 432 -15.58 -51.57 -48.09
CA GLY A 432 -15.25 -52.73 -48.89
C GLY A 432 -16.56 -53.22 -49.56
N ALA A 433 -16.56 -53.28 -50.90
CA ALA A 433 -17.42 -54.08 -51.78
C ALA A 433 -18.74 -53.51 -52.38
N SER A 434 -18.71 -53.46 -53.72
CA SER A 434 -19.74 -53.93 -54.69
C SER A 434 -21.19 -53.47 -54.57
N SER A 435 -21.62 -52.65 -55.54
CA SER A 435 -22.53 -53.03 -56.65
C SER A 435 -22.79 -51.82 -57.53
#